data_AF-A0A963IZ11-F1
#
_entry.id   AF-A0A963IZ11-F1
#
_cell.length_a   1.000
_cell.length_b   1.000
_cell.length_c   1.000
_cell.angle_alpha   90.00
_cell.angle_beta   90.00
_cell.angle_gamma   90.00
#
_symmetry.space_group_name_H-M   'P 1'
#
loop_
_entity.id
_entity.type
_entity.pdbx_description
1 polymer ?
#
loop_
_entity_poly.entity_id
_entity_poly.type
_entity_poly.pdbx_seq_one_letter_code
_entity_poly.pdbx_strand_id
1 'polypeptide(L)'
;MAAGLALLVLGSDWLVSAAVFFAQSLGVSDLVIGLTIVAAGTSMPEVATSIMAALKGERDIAVGNVVGSSTFNLLGCLGLSGVLAGLLPGSPGLTVAPSLLALDIWVMLAVALACLPIFLSGREIARWEGAVFLGYYVAYMAYVVLAAQQHAVLGPFSAVMMGFVVPITVVTLVVSLLRRPAPTT
;
A
#
# COMPACT_ATOMS: atom_id res chain seq x y z
N MET A 1 -26.16 -2.07 -9.04
CA MET A 1 -24.80 -2.56 -8.72
C MET A 1 -23.84 -2.41 -9.89
N ALA A 2 -24.07 -3.08 -11.04
CA ALA A 2 -23.17 -3.00 -12.20
C ALA A 2 -22.92 -1.57 -12.71
N ALA A 3 -23.96 -0.72 -12.80
CA ALA A 3 -23.80 0.68 -13.21
C ALA A 3 -22.95 1.51 -12.24
N GLY A 4 -23.04 1.27 -10.93
CA GLY A 4 -22.24 1.96 -9.92
C GLY A 4 -20.77 1.55 -9.99
N LEU A 5 -20.50 0.26 -10.18
CA LEU A 5 -19.14 -0.26 -10.41
C LEU A 5 -18.54 0.35 -11.69
N ALA A 6 -19.30 0.36 -12.78
CA ALA A 6 -18.85 0.92 -14.05
C ALA A 6 -18.53 2.42 -13.94
N LEU A 7 -19.39 3.21 -13.29
CA LEU A 7 -19.15 4.64 -13.05
C LEU A 7 -17.90 4.89 -12.20
N LEU A 8 -17.66 4.04 -11.21
CA LEU A 8 -16.53 4.19 -10.29
C LEU A 8 -15.20 3.84 -10.99
N VAL A 9 -15.19 2.80 -11.84
CA VAL A 9 -14.03 2.44 -12.68
C VAL A 9 -13.74 3.52 -13.73
N LEU A 10 -14.77 3.99 -14.44
CA LEU A 10 -14.62 5.06 -15.43
C LEU A 10 -14.17 6.38 -14.78
N GLY A 11 -14.74 6.70 -13.62
CA GLY A 11 -14.37 7.89 -12.85
C GLY A 11 -12.91 7.85 -12.39
N SER A 12 -12.43 6.69 -11.90
CA SER A 12 -11.02 6.53 -11.54
C SER A 12 -10.10 6.66 -12.77
N ASP A 13 -10.47 6.07 -13.90
CA ASP A 13 -9.67 6.13 -15.12
C ASP A 13 -9.53 7.56 -15.65
N TRP A 14 -10.63 8.32 -15.66
CA TRP A 14 -10.62 9.74 -16.03
C TRP A 14 -9.83 10.60 -15.07
N LEU A 15 -9.95 10.36 -13.76
CA LEU A 15 -9.20 11.08 -12.74
C LEU A 15 -7.68 10.85 -12.90
N VAL A 16 -7.27 9.60 -13.09
CA VAL A 16 -5.87 9.23 -13.28
C VAL A 16 -5.33 9.82 -14.58
N SER A 17 -6.07 9.70 -15.67
CA SER A 17 -5.68 10.25 -16.97
C SER A 17 -5.51 11.77 -16.92
N ALA A 18 -6.43 12.49 -16.27
CA ALA A 18 -6.33 13.93 -16.10
C ALA A 18 -5.15 14.33 -15.20
N ALA A 19 -4.90 13.58 -14.11
CA ALA A 19 -3.77 13.82 -13.22
C ALA A 19 -2.41 13.57 -13.91
N VAL A 20 -2.32 12.51 -14.74
CA VAL A 20 -1.15 12.21 -15.57
C VAL A 20 -0.90 13.36 -16.56
N PHE A 21 -1.92 13.80 -17.28
CA PHE A 21 -1.82 14.92 -18.23
C PHE A 21 -1.33 16.21 -17.55
N PHE A 22 -1.90 16.53 -16.38
CA PHE A 22 -1.50 17.71 -15.62
C PHE A 22 -0.04 17.60 -15.14
N ALA A 23 0.37 16.46 -14.59
CA ALA A 23 1.73 16.22 -14.14
C ALA A 23 2.75 16.31 -15.29
N GLN A 24 2.43 15.76 -16.46
CA GLN A 24 3.27 15.89 -17.67
C GLN A 24 3.39 17.35 -18.11
N SER A 25 2.29 18.11 -18.09
CA SER A 25 2.33 19.54 -18.44
C SER A 25 3.15 20.39 -17.45
N LEU A 26 3.31 19.93 -16.22
CA LEU A 26 4.18 20.56 -15.21
C LEU A 26 5.65 20.08 -15.30
N GLY A 27 5.98 19.22 -16.27
CA GLY A 27 7.33 18.70 -16.47
C GLY A 27 7.75 17.59 -15.50
N VAL A 28 6.78 16.93 -14.85
CA VAL A 28 7.05 15.75 -14.02
C VAL A 28 7.40 14.57 -14.93
N SER A 29 8.44 13.80 -14.56
CA SER A 29 8.87 12.65 -15.37
C SER A 29 7.86 11.49 -15.32
N ASP A 30 7.75 10.75 -16.42
CA ASP A 30 6.86 9.58 -16.51
C ASP A 30 7.16 8.52 -15.44
N LEU A 31 8.42 8.41 -15.01
CA LEU A 31 8.83 7.53 -13.92
C LEU A 31 8.13 7.91 -12.60
N VAL A 32 8.10 9.19 -12.27
CA VAL A 32 7.50 9.69 -11.03
C VAL A 32 5.98 9.57 -11.09
N ILE A 33 5.40 9.86 -12.26
CA ILE A 33 3.98 9.70 -12.52
C ILE A 33 3.57 8.23 -12.35
N GLY A 34 4.33 7.30 -12.93
CA GLY A 34 4.09 5.86 -12.81
C GLY A 34 4.15 5.37 -11.36
N LEU A 35 5.15 5.83 -10.61
CA LEU A 35 5.35 5.42 -9.21
C LEU A 35 4.36 6.05 -8.22
N THR A 36 3.68 7.13 -8.61
CA THR A 36 2.79 7.89 -7.70
C THR A 36 1.35 7.90 -8.18
N ILE A 37 1.05 8.65 -9.24
CA ILE A 37 -0.30 8.91 -9.73
C ILE A 37 -0.94 7.62 -10.26
N VAL A 38 -0.21 6.87 -11.08
CA VAL A 38 -0.74 5.62 -11.65
C VAL A 38 -0.91 4.57 -10.56
N ALA A 39 0.10 4.39 -9.71
CA ALA A 39 0.05 3.45 -8.59
C ALA A 39 -1.08 3.76 -7.59
N ALA A 40 -1.28 5.03 -7.23
CA ALA A 40 -2.40 5.45 -6.38
C ALA A 40 -3.74 5.30 -7.12
N GLY A 41 -3.73 5.63 -8.41
CA GLY A 41 -4.86 5.56 -9.32
C GLY A 41 -5.51 4.19 -9.42
N THR A 42 -4.69 3.14 -9.51
CA THR A 42 -5.17 1.76 -9.59
C THR A 42 -5.90 1.29 -8.33
N SER A 43 -5.65 1.93 -7.18
CA SER A 43 -6.30 1.60 -5.90
C SER A 43 -7.36 2.62 -5.49
N MET A 44 -7.60 3.68 -6.28
CA MET A 44 -8.63 4.68 -6.02
C MET A 44 -10.03 4.07 -5.91
N PRO A 45 -10.45 3.14 -6.78
CA PRO A 45 -11.74 2.46 -6.65
C PRO A 45 -11.95 1.81 -5.30
N GLU A 46 -10.97 1.03 -4.84
CA GLU A 46 -11.02 0.27 -3.61
C GLU A 46 -10.98 1.18 -2.38
N VAL A 47 -10.17 2.25 -2.44
CA VAL A 47 -10.14 3.26 -1.38
C VAL A 47 -11.49 3.95 -1.27
N ALA A 48 -12.12 4.32 -2.39
CA ALA A 48 -13.43 4.95 -2.39
C ALA A 48 -14.52 4.04 -1.81
N THR A 49 -14.53 2.74 -2.15
CA THR A 49 -15.49 1.79 -1.59
C THR A 49 -15.26 1.52 -0.11
N SER A 50 -13.99 1.38 0.33
CA SER A 50 -13.64 1.22 1.74
C SER A 50 -13.98 2.45 2.59
N ILE A 51 -13.75 3.67 2.10
CA ILE A 51 -14.13 4.91 2.80
C ILE A 51 -15.65 5.00 2.94
N MET A 52 -16.40 4.72 1.87
CA MET A 52 -17.86 4.71 1.90
C MET A 52 -18.41 3.70 2.92
N ALA A 53 -17.87 2.49 2.97
CA ALA A 53 -18.25 1.48 3.96
C ALA A 53 -17.91 1.94 5.39
N ALA A 54 -16.73 2.52 5.60
CA ALA A 54 -16.33 3.05 6.90
C ALA A 54 -17.24 4.22 7.38
N LEU A 55 -17.64 5.12 6.47
CA LEU A 55 -18.56 6.22 6.77
C LEU A 55 -19.97 5.74 7.13
N LYS A 56 -20.40 4.60 6.57
CA LYS A 56 -21.67 3.95 6.91
C LYS A 56 -21.64 3.14 8.22
N GLY A 57 -20.48 3.05 8.87
CA GLY A 57 -20.29 2.20 10.05
C GLY A 57 -20.09 0.72 9.72
N GLU A 58 -20.02 0.35 8.45
CA GLU A 58 -19.81 -1.02 7.96
C GLU A 58 -18.31 -1.36 7.94
N ARG A 59 -17.68 -1.33 9.12
CA ARG A 59 -16.22 -1.49 9.27
C ARG A 59 -15.72 -2.85 8.79
N ASP A 60 -16.47 -3.92 9.04
CA ASP A 60 -16.12 -5.28 8.59
C ASP A 60 -16.05 -5.37 7.06
N ILE A 61 -16.92 -4.63 6.36
CA ILE A 61 -16.93 -4.56 4.89
C ILE A 61 -15.70 -3.77 4.40
N ALA A 62 -15.36 -2.66 5.06
CA ALA A 62 -14.18 -1.88 4.72
C ALA A 62 -12.88 -2.68 4.88
N VAL A 63 -12.76 -3.46 5.96
CA VAL A 63 -11.61 -4.35 6.22
C VAL A 63 -11.60 -5.51 5.24
N GLY A 64 -12.75 -6.15 4.99
CA GLY A 64 -12.89 -7.24 4.04
C GLY A 64 -12.49 -6.84 2.61
N ASN A 65 -12.81 -5.61 2.19
CA ASN A 65 -12.40 -5.07 0.89
C ASN A 65 -10.88 -4.92 0.77
N VAL A 66 -10.22 -4.35 1.80
CA VAL A 66 -8.76 -4.15 1.79
C VAL A 66 -8.00 -5.48 1.82
N VAL A 67 -8.41 -6.40 2.70
CA VAL A 67 -7.77 -7.72 2.83
C VAL A 67 -8.03 -8.58 1.59
N GLY A 68 -9.26 -8.58 1.09
CA GLY A 68 -9.66 -9.31 -0.10
C GLY A 68 -8.93 -8.84 -1.35
N SER A 69 -8.88 -7.54 -1.61
CA SER A 69 -8.16 -6.97 -2.77
C SER A 69 -6.65 -7.24 -2.70
N SER A 70 -6.03 -7.10 -1.52
CA SER A 70 -4.60 -7.40 -1.32
C SER A 70 -4.29 -8.89 -1.55
N THR A 71 -5.16 -9.78 -1.07
CA THR A 71 -5.03 -11.23 -1.26
C THR A 71 -5.19 -11.60 -2.73
N PHE A 72 -6.16 -11.01 -3.42
CA PHE A 72 -6.38 -11.23 -4.86
C PHE A 72 -5.22 -10.68 -5.70
N ASN A 73 -4.66 -9.52 -5.36
CA ASN A 73 -3.51 -8.98 -6.08
C ASN A 73 -2.26 -9.85 -5.92
N LEU A 74 -2.02 -10.42 -4.74
CA LEU A 74 -0.89 -11.33 -4.50
C LEU A 74 -1.09 -12.71 -5.12
N LEU A 75 -2.25 -13.35 -4.89
CA LEU A 75 -2.47 -14.73 -5.33
C LEU A 75 -2.99 -14.79 -6.77
N GLY A 76 -3.92 -13.92 -7.12
CA GLY A 76 -4.53 -13.83 -8.44
C GLY A 76 -3.60 -13.16 -9.44
N CYS A 77 -3.40 -11.84 -9.31
CA CYS A 77 -2.64 -11.07 -10.30
C CYS A 77 -1.17 -11.51 -10.37
N LEU A 78 -0.46 -11.49 -9.24
CA LEU A 78 0.97 -11.81 -9.20
C LEU A 78 1.23 -13.32 -9.36
N GLY A 79 0.42 -14.18 -8.74
CA GLY A 79 0.50 -15.63 -8.92
C GLY A 79 0.24 -16.08 -10.37
N LEU A 80 -0.82 -15.57 -11.02
CA LEU A 80 -1.10 -15.86 -12.43
C LEU A 80 -0.01 -15.31 -13.34
N SER A 81 0.45 -14.07 -13.09
CA SER A 81 1.56 -13.48 -13.85
C SER A 81 2.84 -14.32 -13.73
N GLY A 82 3.14 -14.86 -12.55
CA GLY A 82 4.26 -15.76 -12.32
C GLY A 82 4.13 -17.09 -13.08
N VAL A 83 2.95 -17.72 -13.05
CA VAL A 83 2.68 -18.95 -13.80
C VAL A 83 2.80 -18.72 -15.29
N LEU A 84 2.19 -17.67 -15.82
CA LEU A 84 2.25 -17.34 -17.25
C LEU A 84 3.68 -17.03 -17.67
N ALA A 85 4.42 -16.21 -16.90
CA ALA A 85 5.82 -15.93 -17.19
C ALA A 85 6.68 -17.21 -17.20
N GLY A 86 6.40 -18.20 -16.34
CA GLY A 86 7.12 -19.47 -16.33
C GLY A 86 6.75 -20.43 -17.48
N LEU A 87 5.55 -20.31 -18.05
CA LEU A 87 5.06 -21.18 -19.13
C LEU A 87 5.44 -20.68 -20.54
N LEU A 88 5.76 -19.39 -20.70
CA LEU A 88 6.18 -18.85 -22.00
C LEU A 88 7.61 -19.32 -22.36
N PRO A 89 7.81 -20.01 -23.50
CA PRO A 89 9.15 -20.41 -23.93
C PRO A 89 10.02 -19.19 -24.23
N GLY A 90 11.21 -19.12 -23.64
CA GLY A 90 12.16 -18.01 -23.83
C GLY A 90 11.96 -16.81 -22.90
N SER A 91 10.99 -16.85 -21.99
CA SER A 91 10.84 -15.85 -20.93
C SER A 91 11.86 -16.10 -19.80
N PRO A 92 12.53 -15.07 -19.26
CA PRO A 92 13.43 -15.20 -18.10
C PRO A 92 12.68 -15.44 -16.77
N GLY A 93 11.38 -15.73 -16.81
CA GLY A 93 10.49 -15.74 -15.64
C GLY A 93 10.10 -14.31 -15.24
N LEU A 94 9.34 -14.19 -14.14
CA LEU A 94 8.96 -12.90 -13.59
C LEU A 94 10.20 -12.22 -13.00
N THR A 95 10.71 -11.18 -13.67
CA THR A 95 11.89 -10.44 -13.22
C THR A 95 11.51 -9.53 -12.06
N VAL A 96 12.08 -9.81 -10.88
CA VAL A 96 11.85 -9.01 -9.67
C VAL A 96 13.04 -8.08 -9.46
N ALA A 97 12.76 -6.79 -9.25
CA ALA A 97 13.81 -5.82 -8.97
C ALA A 97 14.55 -6.17 -7.66
N PRO A 98 15.89 -6.07 -7.58
CA PRO A 98 16.64 -6.40 -6.38
C PRO A 98 16.22 -5.57 -5.15
N SER A 99 15.77 -4.33 -5.35
CA SER A 99 15.24 -3.46 -4.31
C SER A 99 13.99 -4.03 -3.64
N LEU A 100 13.10 -4.67 -4.42
CA LEU A 100 11.88 -5.30 -3.89
C LEU A 100 12.22 -6.44 -2.92
N LEU A 101 13.25 -7.22 -3.22
CA LEU A 101 13.69 -8.36 -2.41
C LEU A 101 14.47 -7.93 -1.15
N ALA A 102 15.19 -6.81 -1.23
CA ALA A 102 16.05 -6.35 -0.15
C ALA A 102 15.28 -5.66 0.99
N LEU A 103 14.23 -4.88 0.65
CA LEU A 103 13.54 -4.03 1.63
C LEU A 103 12.03 -4.11 1.54
N ASP A 104 11.46 -3.95 0.34
CA ASP A 104 10.02 -3.77 0.18
C ASP A 104 9.23 -5.00 0.66
N ILE A 105 9.72 -6.22 0.39
CA ILE A 105 9.09 -7.46 0.84
C ILE A 105 9.08 -7.60 2.37
N TRP A 106 10.15 -7.13 3.04
CA TRP A 106 10.27 -7.18 4.49
C TRP A 106 9.40 -6.12 5.16
N VAL A 107 9.30 -4.93 4.58
CA VAL A 107 8.38 -3.88 5.04
C VAL A 107 6.93 -4.33 4.85
N MET A 108 6.58 -4.90 3.69
CA MET A 108 5.26 -5.49 3.46
C MET A 108 4.92 -6.57 4.49
N LEU A 109 5.85 -7.48 4.75
CA LEU A 109 5.65 -8.54 5.73
C LEU A 109 5.48 -7.98 7.15
N ALA A 110 6.32 -7.01 7.55
CA ALA A 110 6.22 -6.36 8.85
C ALA A 110 4.86 -5.66 9.05
N VAL A 111 4.38 -4.94 8.05
CA VAL A 111 3.07 -4.27 8.07
C VAL A 111 1.95 -5.31 8.11
N ALA A 112 2.02 -6.37 7.31
CA ALA A 112 1.03 -7.45 7.33
C ALA A 112 0.95 -8.13 8.71
N LEU A 113 2.09 -8.41 9.32
CA LEU A 113 2.17 -8.97 10.69
C LEU A 113 1.68 -7.97 11.75
N ALA A 114 1.89 -6.66 11.56
CA ALA A 114 1.36 -5.64 12.46
C ALA A 114 -0.15 -5.52 12.41
N CYS A 115 -0.75 -5.80 11.27
CA CYS A 115 -2.19 -5.77 11.10
C CYS A 115 -2.86 -7.07 11.61
N LEU A 116 -2.15 -8.21 11.68
CA LEU A 116 -2.70 -9.49 12.15
C LEU A 116 -3.35 -9.45 13.55
N PRO A 117 -2.72 -8.88 14.60
CA PRO A 117 -3.33 -8.78 15.93
C PRO A 117 -4.63 -7.99 15.91
N ILE A 118 -4.69 -6.90 15.13
CA ILE A 118 -5.87 -6.04 14.98
C ILE A 118 -7.01 -6.84 14.35
N PHE A 119 -6.71 -7.63 13.31
CA PHE A 119 -7.71 -8.44 12.60
C PHE A 119 -8.17 -9.68 13.38
N LEU A 120 -7.26 -10.39 14.06
CA LEU A 120 -7.59 -11.61 14.82
C LEU A 120 -8.32 -11.33 16.12
N SER A 121 -8.10 -10.16 16.74
CA SER A 121 -8.75 -9.80 17.99
C SER A 121 -10.12 -9.12 17.81
N GLY A 122 -10.57 -8.91 16.56
CA GLY A 122 -11.81 -8.19 16.25
C GLY A 122 -11.81 -6.75 16.78
N ARG A 123 -10.62 -6.18 17.03
CA ARG A 123 -10.48 -4.86 17.66
C ARG A 123 -10.63 -3.76 16.62
N GLU A 124 -11.31 -2.71 17.03
CA GLU A 124 -11.44 -1.50 16.24
C GLU A 124 -10.11 -0.73 16.23
N ILE A 125 -9.65 -0.33 15.03
CA ILE A 125 -8.53 0.62 14.92
C ILE A 125 -9.01 1.95 15.47
N ALA A 126 -8.40 2.40 16.56
CA ALA A 126 -8.72 3.71 17.11
C ALA A 126 -8.29 4.81 16.13
N ARG A 127 -9.00 5.95 16.11
CA ARG A 127 -8.68 7.07 15.20
C ARG A 127 -7.22 7.53 15.27
N TRP A 128 -6.60 7.43 16.46
CA TRP A 128 -5.19 7.78 16.66
C TRP A 128 -4.24 6.75 16.02
N GLU A 129 -4.57 5.45 16.08
CA GLU A 129 -3.80 4.38 15.43
C GLU A 129 -3.85 4.55 13.91
N GLY A 130 -5.04 4.83 13.37
CA GLY A 130 -5.22 5.16 11.96
C GLY A 130 -4.41 6.40 11.53
N ALA A 131 -4.34 7.43 12.37
CA ALA A 131 -3.53 8.62 12.09
C ALA A 131 -2.02 8.30 12.07
N VAL A 132 -1.55 7.44 12.97
CA VAL A 132 -0.16 6.97 12.99
C VAL A 132 0.17 6.16 11.73
N PHE A 133 -0.69 5.22 11.34
CA PHE A 133 -0.51 4.44 10.10
C PHE A 133 -0.53 5.32 8.85
N LEU A 134 -1.42 6.31 8.79
CA LEU A 134 -1.46 7.28 7.70
C LEU A 134 -0.17 8.11 7.65
N GLY A 135 0.35 8.52 8.81
CA GLY A 135 1.63 9.20 8.93
C GLY A 135 2.79 8.36 8.39
N TYR A 136 2.85 7.05 8.71
CA TYR A 136 3.83 6.14 8.13
C TYR A 136 3.71 5.99 6.63
N TYR A 137 2.47 5.87 6.13
CA TYR A 137 2.23 5.79 4.70
C TYR A 137 2.74 7.02 3.95
N VAL A 138 2.45 8.22 4.45
CA VAL A 138 2.94 9.48 3.85
C VAL A 138 4.47 9.57 3.92
N ALA A 139 5.08 9.20 5.05
CA ALA A 139 6.54 9.18 5.19
C ALA A 139 7.20 8.18 4.25
N TYR A 140 6.63 6.99 4.09
CA TYR A 140 7.10 5.96 3.16
C TYR A 140 6.95 6.42 1.70
N MET A 141 5.82 7.04 1.34
CA MET A 141 5.63 7.56 -0.01
C MET A 141 6.59 8.70 -0.34
N ALA A 142 6.83 9.61 0.59
CA ALA A 142 7.86 10.63 0.43
C ALA A 142 9.24 9.99 0.20
N TYR A 143 9.55 8.93 0.95
CA TYR A 143 10.80 8.19 0.76
C TYR A 143 10.93 7.60 -0.65
N VAL A 144 9.91 6.87 -1.12
CA VAL A 144 9.95 6.24 -2.44
C VAL A 144 10.07 7.28 -3.56
N VAL A 145 9.36 8.40 -3.44
CA VAL A 145 9.45 9.50 -4.43
C VAL A 145 10.83 10.14 -4.45
N LEU A 146 11.43 10.40 -3.29
CA LEU A 146 12.79 10.95 -3.17
C LEU A 146 13.84 9.96 -3.71
N ALA A 147 13.67 8.67 -3.46
CA ALA A 147 14.54 7.61 -3.97
C ALA A 147 14.44 7.45 -5.50
N ALA A 148 13.22 7.58 -6.05
CA ALA A 148 12.95 7.46 -7.48
C ALA A 148 13.54 8.59 -8.33
N GLN A 149 13.68 9.79 -7.78
CA GLN A 149 14.24 10.97 -8.47
C GLN A 149 15.78 10.94 -8.61
N GLN A 150 16.47 9.87 -8.15
CA GLN A 150 17.93 9.73 -8.18
C GLN A 150 18.70 10.97 -7.68
N HIS A 151 18.17 11.67 -6.68
CA HIS A 151 18.96 12.68 -5.98
C HIS A 151 20.16 12.00 -5.30
N ALA A 152 21.32 12.67 -5.27
CA ALA A 152 22.62 12.19 -4.74
C ALA A 152 22.64 11.80 -3.24
N VAL A 153 21.47 11.66 -2.62
CA VAL A 153 21.21 11.44 -1.19
C VAL A 153 20.81 9.97 -0.92
N LEU A 154 20.85 9.09 -1.93
CA LEU A 154 20.54 7.64 -1.83
C LEU A 154 21.29 6.91 -0.70
N GLY A 155 22.55 7.27 -0.45
CA GLY A 155 23.38 6.70 0.62
C GLY A 155 22.87 6.99 2.04
N PRO A 156 22.74 8.26 2.45
CA PRO A 156 22.24 8.61 3.79
C PRO A 156 20.75 8.26 4.01
N PHE A 157 19.95 8.16 2.95
CA PHE A 157 18.50 7.90 3.08
C PHE A 157 18.17 6.42 3.33
N SER A 158 18.90 5.49 2.70
CA SER A 158 18.83 4.05 3.03
C SER A 158 19.26 3.77 4.48
N ALA A 159 20.25 4.50 4.99
CA ALA A 159 20.68 4.44 6.39
C ALA A 159 19.62 4.97 7.37
N VAL A 160 18.88 6.02 6.99
CA VAL A 160 17.75 6.53 7.79
C VAL A 160 16.56 5.56 7.77
N MET A 161 16.30 4.87 6.66
CA MET A 161 15.22 3.88 6.62
C MET A 161 15.51 2.63 7.45
N MET A 162 16.71 2.06 7.35
CA MET A 162 17.12 0.96 8.23
C MET A 162 17.28 1.41 9.70
N GLY A 163 17.70 2.66 9.94
CA GLY A 163 17.98 3.20 11.27
C GLY A 163 16.79 3.79 12.03
N PHE A 164 15.72 4.23 11.36
CA PHE A 164 14.55 4.84 12.00
C PHE A 164 13.24 4.09 11.73
N VAL A 165 12.99 3.61 10.51
CA VAL A 165 11.68 3.02 10.15
C VAL A 165 11.51 1.62 10.74
N VAL A 166 12.55 0.79 10.74
CA VAL A 166 12.54 -0.54 11.38
C VAL A 166 12.37 -0.44 12.91
N PRO A 167 13.15 0.38 13.65
CA PRO A 167 12.95 0.48 15.09
C PRO A 167 11.63 1.15 15.46
N ILE A 168 11.12 2.10 14.66
CA ILE A 168 9.82 2.70 14.91
C ILE A 168 8.67 1.74 14.62
N THR A 169 8.73 0.94 13.55
CA THR A 169 7.73 -0.11 13.30
C THR A 169 7.76 -1.17 14.40
N VAL A 170 8.95 -1.58 14.85
CA VAL A 170 9.11 -2.46 16.01
C VAL A 170 8.58 -1.84 17.29
N VAL A 171 8.87 -0.57 17.58
CA VAL A 171 8.36 0.14 18.78
C VAL A 171 6.85 0.29 18.71
N THR A 172 6.27 0.60 17.55
CA THR A 172 4.82 0.75 17.38
C THR A 172 4.09 -0.59 17.49
N LEU A 173 4.67 -1.65 16.92
CA LEU A 173 4.24 -3.04 17.10
C LEU A 173 4.29 -3.45 18.57
N VAL A 174 5.41 -3.20 19.26
CA VAL A 174 5.61 -3.54 20.67
C VAL A 174 4.66 -2.74 21.55
N VAL A 175 4.45 -1.44 21.32
CA VAL A 175 3.51 -0.62 22.09
C VAL A 175 2.06 -1.04 21.84
N SER A 176 1.69 -1.39 20.61
CA SER A 176 0.35 -1.89 20.26
C SER A 176 0.07 -3.26 20.89
N LEU A 177 1.06 -4.15 20.91
CA LEU A 177 0.98 -5.48 21.54
C LEU A 177 1.03 -5.42 23.08
N LEU A 178 1.79 -4.47 23.66
CA LEU A 178 1.94 -4.30 25.11
C LEU A 178 0.79 -3.51 25.76
N ARG A 179 0.04 -2.71 25.00
CA ARG A 179 -1.24 -2.13 25.46
C ARG A 179 -2.31 -3.22 25.50
N ARG A 180 -2.19 -4.12 26.48
CA ARG A 180 -3.32 -4.92 26.99
C ARG A 180 -4.37 -3.94 27.54
N PRO A 181 -5.65 -4.04 27.17
CA PRO A 181 -6.70 -3.60 28.07
C PRO A 181 -6.62 -4.50 29.31
N ALA A 182 -6.64 -3.89 30.50
CA ALA A 182 -6.84 -4.61 31.74
C ALA A 182 -8.11 -5.49 31.66
N PRO A 183 -8.16 -6.65 32.33
CA PRO A 183 -9.35 -7.49 32.34
C PRO A 183 -10.50 -6.70 32.96
N THR A 184 -11.56 -6.44 32.19
CA THR A 184 -12.83 -5.98 32.75
C THR A 184 -13.58 -7.21 33.25
N THR A 185 -13.57 -7.37 34.58
CA THR A 185 -14.51 -8.19 35.35
C THR A 185 -15.95 -7.80 35.07
#